data_AF-A0A090WY69-F1
#
_entry.id   AF-A0A090WY69-F1
#
_cell.length_a   1.000
_cell.length_b   1.000
_cell.length_c   1.000
_cell.angle_alpha   90.00
_cell.angle_beta   90.00
_cell.angle_gamma   90.00
#
_symmetry.space_group_name_H-M   'P 1'
#
loop_
_entity.id
_entity.type
_entity.pdbx_description
1 polymer ?
#
loop_
_entity_poly.entity_id
_entity_poly.type
_entity_poly.pdbx_seq_one_letter_code
_entity_poly.pdbx_strand_id
1 'polypeptide(L)'
;MSYQAVVRDSDDNLIANQPVGMQISILQTSATGTAVYVETQTPATNVNGLVALEIGAGTVVSGDFTTIDWSADTYFIKTETDPTGGK
;
A
#
# COMPACT_ATOMS: atom_id res chain seq x y z
N MET A 1 -9.23 -2.59 -5.08
CA MET A 1 -8.37 -2.74 -6.29
C MET A 1 -7.25 -3.73 -6.00
N SER A 2 -6.95 -4.68 -6.88
CA SER A 2 -5.89 -5.67 -6.63
C SER A 2 -4.48 -5.06 -6.77
N TYR A 3 -3.61 -5.32 -5.80
CA TYR A 3 -2.22 -4.88 -5.81
C TYR A 3 -1.29 -6.05 -5.41
N GLN A 4 -0.17 -6.17 -6.12
CA GLN A 4 0.87 -7.13 -5.83
C GLN A 4 2.23 -6.46 -5.87
N ALA A 5 3.12 -6.86 -4.96
CA ALA A 5 4.49 -6.39 -4.91
C ALA A 5 5.43 -7.48 -4.42
N VAL A 6 6.69 -7.39 -4.82
CA VAL A 6 7.78 -8.21 -4.27
C VAL A 6 8.57 -7.35 -3.31
N VAL A 7 8.74 -7.82 -2.08
CA VAL A 7 9.45 -7.09 -1.02
C VAL A 7 10.87 -7.62 -0.87
N ARG A 8 11.83 -6.70 -0.84
CA ARG A 8 13.26 -6.99 -0.65
C ARG A 8 13.85 -6.11 0.45
N ASP A 9 14.92 -6.58 1.08
CA ASP A 9 15.72 -5.77 2.00
C ASP A 9 16.73 -4.88 1.24
N SER A 10 17.57 -4.16 1.99
CA SER A 10 18.61 -3.28 1.44
C SER A 10 19.72 -4.01 0.70
N ASP A 11 19.87 -5.32 0.95
CA ASP A 11 20.87 -6.19 0.31
C ASP A 11 20.27 -6.94 -0.89
N ASP A 12 19.06 -6.56 -1.33
CA ASP A 12 18.29 -7.18 -2.42
C ASP A 12 17.80 -8.61 -2.12
N ASN A 13 17.89 -9.08 -0.87
CA ASN A 13 17.35 -10.38 -0.48
C ASN A 13 15.82 -10.33 -0.40
N LEU A 14 15.18 -11.43 -0.76
CA LEU A 14 13.73 -11.57 -0.60
C LEU A 14 13.36 -11.58 0.88
N ILE A 15 12.40 -10.73 1.24
CA ILE A 15 11.70 -10.83 2.50
C ILE A 15 10.61 -11.89 2.33
N ALA A 16 10.85 -13.12 2.77
CA ALA A 16 9.98 -14.26 2.51
C ALA A 16 9.30 -14.80 3.77
N ASN A 17 8.06 -15.26 3.62
CA ASN A 17 7.27 -15.96 4.65
C ASN A 17 7.12 -15.20 5.98
N GLN A 18 7.05 -13.87 5.94
CA GLN A 18 6.86 -13.05 7.14
C GLN A 18 5.89 -11.89 6.91
N PRO A 19 5.18 -11.42 7.96
CA PRO A 19 4.38 -10.21 7.88
C PRO A 19 5.25 -9.00 7.56
N VAL A 20 4.72 -8.10 6.73
CA VAL A 20 5.29 -6.78 6.45
C VAL A 20 4.26 -5.70 6.74
N GLY A 21 4.73 -4.53 7.13
CA GLY A 21 3.91 -3.34 7.29
C GLY A 21 3.75 -2.64 5.95
N MET A 22 2.55 -2.21 5.60
CA MET A 22 2.35 -1.38 4.41
C MET A 22 1.36 -0.26 4.68
N GLN A 23 1.67 0.93 4.16
CA GLN A 23 0.74 2.05 4.07
C GLN A 23 0.46 2.34 2.60
N ILE A 24 -0.82 2.48 2.26
CA ILE A 24 -1.28 2.84 0.93
C ILE A 24 -1.99 4.19 1.03
N SER A 25 -1.54 5.16 0.24
CA SER A 25 -2.19 6.46 0.11
C SER A 25 -2.64 6.70 -1.32
N ILE A 26 -3.84 7.26 -1.48
CA ILE A 26 -4.33 7.80 -2.76
C ILE A 26 -4.12 9.31 -2.73
N LEU A 27 -3.22 9.79 -3.58
CA LEU A 27 -2.88 11.21 -3.71
C LEU A 27 -3.62 11.83 -4.90
N GLN A 28 -4.09 13.06 -4.76
CA GLN A 28 -4.80 13.79 -5.82
C GLN A 28 -3.90 14.84 -6.48
N THR A 29 -4.15 15.13 -7.77
CA THR A 29 -3.50 16.17 -8.59
C THR A 29 -2.05 15.87 -8.98
N SER A 30 -1.23 15.30 -8.08
CA SER A 30 0.17 14.93 -8.37
C SER A 30 0.67 13.79 -7.48
N ALA A 31 1.81 13.20 -7.85
CA ALA A 31 2.48 12.14 -7.08
C ALA A 31 3.01 12.60 -5.70
N THR A 32 2.99 13.91 -5.42
CA THR A 32 3.31 14.50 -4.12
C THR A 32 2.14 15.34 -3.59
N GLY A 33 0.94 15.14 -4.14
CA GLY A 33 -0.26 15.88 -3.79
C GLY A 33 -0.85 15.43 -2.45
N THR A 34 -2.00 16.02 -2.11
CA THR A 34 -2.71 15.70 -0.87
C THR A 34 -3.25 14.27 -0.91
N ALA A 35 -3.07 13.53 0.18
CA ALA A 35 -3.71 12.24 0.35
C ALA A 35 -5.20 12.42 0.64
N VAL A 36 -6.05 11.88 -0.24
CA VAL A 36 -7.51 11.85 -0.08
C VAL A 36 -8.00 10.59 0.62
N TYR A 37 -7.15 9.55 0.65
CA TYR A 37 -7.40 8.31 1.38
C TYR A 37 -6.07 7.70 1.82
N VAL A 38 -6.04 7.13 3.04
CA VAL A 38 -4.90 6.42 3.60
C VAL A 38 -5.39 5.18 4.34
N GLU A 39 -4.78 4.03 4.05
CA GLU A 39 -4.97 2.77 4.77
C GLU A 39 -3.65 2.14 5.18
N THR A 40 -3.71 1.27 6.20
CA THR A 40 -2.61 0.37 6.58
C THR A 40 -3.01 -1.08 6.34
N GLN A 41 -2.02 -1.89 5.98
CA GLN A 41 -2.14 -3.31 5.65
C GLN A 41 -0.98 -4.06 6.31
N THR A 42 -1.21 -5.30 6.75
CA THR A 42 -0.16 -6.18 7.30
C THR A 42 -0.14 -7.54 6.61
N PRO A 43 0.08 -7.60 5.28
CA PRO A 43 0.10 -8.87 4.55
C PRO A 43 1.36 -9.68 4.91
N ALA A 44 1.27 -11.00 4.75
CA ALA A 44 2.44 -11.87 4.79
C ALA A 44 2.98 -12.08 3.36
N THR A 45 4.30 -12.01 3.23
CA THR A 45 5.00 -12.41 2.00
C THR A 45 4.97 -13.93 1.82
N ASN A 46 4.96 -14.42 0.58
CA ASN A 46 5.18 -15.85 0.30
C ASN A 46 6.68 -16.16 0.13
N VAL A 47 7.00 -17.40 -0.27
CA VAL A 47 8.40 -17.87 -0.48
C VAL A 47 9.16 -17.04 -1.53
N ASN A 48 8.46 -16.38 -2.44
CA ASN A 48 9.04 -15.53 -3.48
C ASN A 48 9.07 -14.04 -3.06
N GLY A 49 8.83 -13.74 -1.79
CA GLY A 49 8.73 -12.36 -1.27
C GLY A 49 7.52 -11.58 -1.78
N LEU A 50 6.53 -12.26 -2.38
CA LEU A 50 5.35 -11.63 -2.97
C LEU A 50 4.29 -11.38 -1.89
N VAL A 51 3.76 -10.16 -1.86
CA VAL A 51 2.51 -9.80 -1.19
C VAL A 51 1.38 -9.64 -2.21
N ALA A 52 0.16 -9.98 -1.79
CA ALA A 52 -1.06 -9.70 -2.52
C ALA A 52 -2.08 -9.07 -1.56
N LEU A 53 -2.65 -7.93 -1.95
CA LEU A 53 -3.64 -7.21 -1.15
C LEU A 53 -4.69 -6.55 -2.04
N GLU A 54 -5.75 -6.09 -1.38
CA GLU A 54 -6.79 -5.27 -2.00
C GLU A 54 -6.76 -3.86 -1.40
N ILE A 55 -6.43 -2.87 -2.23
CA ILE A 55 -6.49 -1.45 -1.85
C ILE A 55 -7.96 -1.07 -1.64
N GLY A 56 -8.25 -0.46 -0.50
CA GLY A 56 -9.59 -0.11 -0.03
C GLY A 56 -10.17 -1.10 0.99
N ALA A 57 -9.47 -2.20 1.26
CA ALA A 57 -9.87 -3.23 2.23
C ALA A 57 -8.98 -3.25 3.49
N GLY A 58 -8.05 -2.30 3.63
CA GLY A 58 -7.15 -2.20 4.77
C GLY A 58 -7.79 -1.54 5.99
N THR A 59 -6.97 -1.31 7.02
CA THR A 59 -7.38 -0.49 8.16
C THR A 59 -7.28 0.98 7.79
N VAL A 60 -8.43 1.65 7.66
CA VAL A 60 -8.50 3.07 7.30
C VAL A 60 -7.82 3.94 8.36
N VAL A 61 -6.91 4.79 7.91
CA VAL A 61 -6.27 5.86 8.72
C VAL A 61 -7.00 7.18 8.51
N SER A 62 -7.37 7.49 7.26
CA SER A 62 -8.13 8.71 6.91
C SER A 62 -8.83 8.59 5.56
N GLY A 63 -9.92 9.34 5.38
CA GLY A 63 -10.72 9.37 4.15
C GLY A 63 -11.72 8.21 4.05
N ASP A 64 -12.42 8.14 2.92
CA ASP A 64 -13.34 7.04 2.59
C ASP A 64 -13.17 6.66 1.12
N PHE A 65 -12.64 5.46 0.88
CA PHE A 65 -12.34 4.93 -0.44
C PHE A 65 -13.56 4.89 -1.36
N THR A 66 -14.76 4.65 -0.81
CA THR A 66 -15.99 4.49 -1.59
C THR A 66 -16.55 5.81 -2.11
N THR A 67 -16.11 6.93 -1.52
CA THR A 67 -16.58 8.28 -1.87
C THR A 67 -15.64 9.03 -2.80
N ILE A 68 -14.51 8.45 -3.19
CA ILE A 68 -13.55 9.08 -4.10
C ILE A 68 -14.21 9.25 -5.48
N ASP A 69 -14.36 10.51 -5.92
CA ASP A 69 -14.77 10.81 -7.29
C ASP A 69 -13.57 10.66 -8.23
N TRP A 70 -13.39 9.44 -8.75
CA TRP A 70 -12.31 9.11 -9.68
C TRP A 70 -12.33 9.89 -10.99
N SER A 71 -13.41 10.63 -11.30
CA SER A 71 -13.51 11.47 -12.50
C SER A 71 -13.05 12.91 -12.28
N ALA A 72 -12.91 13.35 -11.02
CA ALA A 72 -12.66 14.74 -10.67
C ALA A 72 -11.23 15.21 -10.97
N ASP A 73 -10.23 14.32 -10.90
CA ASP A 73 -8.83 14.66 -11.11
C ASP A 73 -8.00 13.39 -11.42
N THR A 74 -6.68 13.57 -11.60
CA THR A 74 -5.70 12.48 -11.64
C THR A 74 -5.34 12.04 -10.22
N TYR A 75 -5.24 10.72 -10.03
CA TYR A 75 -4.91 10.10 -8.75
C TYR A 75 -3.65 9.24 -8.84
N PHE A 76 -2.88 9.18 -7.76
CA PHE A 76 -1.63 8.45 -7.66
C PHE A 76 -1.66 7.53 -6.45
N ILE A 77 -1.12 6.32 -6.59
CA ILE A 77 -0.92 5.40 -5.47
C ILE A 77 0.49 5.65 -4.93
N LYS A 78 0.58 6.00 -3.65
CA LYS A 78 1.83 6.00 -2.89
C LYS A 78 1.82 4.78 -1.98
N THR A 79 2.90 4.02 -2.03
CA THR A 79 3.10 2.83 -1.21
C THR A 79 4.32 3.00 -0.32
N GLU A 80 4.16 2.74 0.96
CA GLU A 80 5.24 2.69 1.94
C GLU A 80 5.27 1.30 2.55
N THR A 81 6.45 0.79 2.88
CA THR A 81 6.63 -0.58 3.34
C THR A 81 7.64 -0.63 4.46
N ASP A 82 7.28 -1.29 5.54
CA ASP A 82 8.18 -1.70 6.61
C ASP A 82 8.41 -3.22 6.52
N PRO A 83 9.59 -3.64 6.02
CA PRO A 83 9.97 -5.05 5.93
C PRO A 83 9.93 -5.82 7.26
N THR A 84 9.95 -5.11 8.39
CA THR A 84 9.97 -5.67 9.74
C THR A 84 8.58 -5.80 10.38
N GLY A 85 7.52 -5.34 9.70
CA GLY A 85 6.14 -5.53 10.16
C GLY A 85 5.53 -4.38 10.96
N GLY A 86 6.08 -3.16 10.90
CA GLY A 86 5.49 -1.97 11.50
C GLY A 86 4.14 -1.56 10.88
N LYS A 87 3.56 -0.44 11.36
CA LYS A 87 2.31 0.13 10.85
C LYS A 87 2.53 1.46 10.16
#